data_AF-A0A353P764-F1
#
_entry.id   AF-A0A353P764-F1
#
_cell.length_a   1.000
_cell.length_b   1.000
_cell.length_c   1.000
_cell.angle_alpha   90.00
_cell.angle_beta   90.00
_cell.angle_gamma   90.00
#
_symmetry.space_group_name_H-M   'P 1'
#
loop_
_entity.id
_entity.type
_entity.pdbx_description
1 polymer ?
#
loop_
_entity_poly.entity_id
_entity_poly.type
_entity_poly.pdbx_seq_one_letter_code
_entity_poly.pdbx_strand_id
1 'polypeptide(L)'
;MKVKTITLEGDTGYIATISREDKSIVCHIADKNGTSVNIHLVSPDDRDDQYSMSQCIQYQLDGCRGTNSMIHSYFRFIELFAD
;
A
#
# COMPACT_ATOMS: atom_id res chain seq x y z
N MET A 1 3.67 -0.63 -20.61
CA MET A 1 2.75 0.21 -19.83
C MET A 1 3.47 0.59 -18.54
N LYS A 2 3.41 1.85 -18.09
CA LYS A 2 4.00 2.27 -16.79
C LYS A 2 2.89 2.80 -15.89
N VAL A 3 2.80 2.29 -14.67
CA VAL A 3 1.83 2.73 -13.67
C VAL A 3 2.50 3.79 -12.80
N LYS A 4 1.89 4.97 -12.67
CA LYS A 4 2.45 6.07 -11.87
C LYS A 4 1.96 6.02 -10.42
N THR A 5 0.69 5.65 -10.23
CA THR A 5 0.02 5.64 -8.94
C THR A 5 -1.11 4.61 -8.97
N ILE A 6 -1.35 3.94 -7.84
CA ILE A 6 -2.51 3.08 -7.62
C ILE A 6 -3.25 3.61 -6.39
N THR A 7 -4.55 3.82 -6.51
CA THR A 7 -5.42 4.20 -5.40
C THR A 7 -6.34 3.04 -5.06
N LEU A 8 -6.41 2.71 -3.78
CA LEU A 8 -7.16 1.59 -3.21
C LEU A 8 -8.11 2.15 -2.15
N GLU A 9 -9.36 1.69 -2.16
CA GLU A 9 -10.38 2.04 -1.19
C GLU A 9 -10.74 0.80 -0.38
N GLY A 10 -10.77 0.95 0.94
CA GLY A 10 -11.09 -0.12 1.88
C GLY A 10 -12.48 0.04 2.50
N ASP A 11 -12.99 -1.03 3.09
CA ASP A 11 -14.29 -1.05 3.78
C ASP A 11 -14.32 -0.14 5.03
N THR A 12 -13.16 0.21 5.58
CA THR A 12 -13.06 1.16 6.71
C THR A 12 -13.29 2.62 6.31
N GLY A 13 -13.32 2.92 5.01
CA GLY A 13 -13.39 4.28 4.48
C GLY A 13 -12.04 5.01 4.46
N TYR A 14 -10.93 4.29 4.69
CA TYR A 14 -9.59 4.76 4.40
C TYR A 14 -9.21 4.49 2.94
N ILE A 15 -8.38 5.38 2.40
CA ILE A 15 -7.88 5.31 1.03
C ILE A 15 -6.36 5.18 1.09
N ALA A 16 -5.81 4.13 0.48
CA ALA A 16 -4.37 4.00 0.25
C ALA A 16 -3.99 4.46 -1.16
N THR A 17 -2.93 5.25 -1.26
CA THR A 17 -2.35 5.70 -2.51
C THR A 17 -0.89 5.25 -2.57
N ILE A 18 -0.60 4.30 -3.46
CA ILE A 18 0.73 3.74 -3.67
C ILE A 18 1.36 4.43 -4.88
N SER A 19 2.61 4.91 -4.73
CA SER A 19 3.40 5.51 -5.80
C SER A 19 4.87 5.19 -5.65
N ARG A 20 5.62 5.25 -6.75
CA ARG A 20 7.08 5.21 -6.74
C ARG A 20 7.65 6.63 -6.68
N GLU A 21 8.46 6.87 -5.67
CA GLU A 21 9.39 7.99 -5.58
C GLU A 21 10.81 7.51 -5.91
N ASP A 22 11.74 8.43 -6.19
CA ASP A 22 13.06 8.16 -6.80
C ASP A 22 13.72 6.84 -6.36
N LYS A 23 13.74 6.56 -5.05
CA LYS A 23 14.37 5.36 -4.47
C LYS A 23 13.48 4.58 -3.50
N SER A 24 12.18 4.88 -3.46
CA SER A 24 11.26 4.30 -2.48
C SER A 24 9.87 4.11 -3.05
N ILE A 25 9.19 3.08 -2.57
CA ILE A 25 7.75 2.93 -2.78
C ILE A 25 7.07 3.58 -1.59
N VAL A 26 6.13 4.49 -1.85
CA VAL A 26 5.42 5.25 -0.83
C VAL A 26 3.95 4.90 -0.88
N CYS A 27 3.38 4.62 0.28
CA CYS A 27 1.95 4.40 0.47
C CYS A 27 1.40 5.46 1.44
N HIS A 28 0.56 6.35 0.92
CA HIS A 28 -0.19 7.32 1.72
C HIS A 28 -1.56 6.75 2.08
N ILE A 29 -1.89 6.70 3.36
CA ILE A 29 -3.19 6.28 3.87
C ILE A 29 -3.89 7.52 4.41
N ALA A 30 -5.03 7.86 3.82
CA ALA A 30 -5.84 9.01 4.20
C ALA A 30 -7.28 8.59 4.54
N ASP A 31 -7.95 9.38 5.37
CA ASP A 31 -9.40 9.26 5.57
C ASP A 31 -10.18 9.75 4.33
N LYS A 32 -11.49 9.49 4.33
CA LYS A 32 -12.43 9.99 3.31
C LYS A 32 -12.47 11.52 3.16
N ASN A 33 -11.93 12.27 4.12
CA ASN A 33 -11.85 13.73 4.08
C ASN A 33 -10.48 14.23 3.56
N GLY A 34 -9.57 13.31 3.22
CA GLY A 34 -8.21 13.62 2.76
C GLY A 34 -7.21 13.87 3.87
N THR A 35 -7.56 13.61 5.13
CA THR A 35 -6.63 13.71 6.27
C THR A 35 -5.66 12.55 6.23
N SER A 36 -4.37 12.84 6.07
CA SER A 36 -3.31 11.82 6.13
C SER A 36 -3.28 11.17 7.51
N VAL A 37 -3.51 9.86 7.55
CA VAL A 37 -3.48 9.05 8.76
C VAL A 37 -2.11 8.42 8.93
N ASN A 38 -1.54 7.91 7.84
CA ASN A 38 -0.26 7.22 7.87
C ASN A 38 0.46 7.33 6.53
N ILE A 39 1.78 7.32 6.57
CA ILE A 39 2.63 7.30 5.38
C ILE A 39 3.67 6.20 5.62
N HIS A 40 3.69 5.23 4.70
CA HIS A 40 4.61 4.10 4.75
C HIS A 40 5.59 4.23 3.59
N LEU A 41 6.89 4.14 3.86
CA LEU A 41 7.94 4.12 2.84
C LEU A 41 8.69 2.81 2.94
N VAL A 42 8.91 2.15 1.80
CA VAL A 42 9.66 0.90 1.72
C VAL A 42 10.67 0.94 0.58
N SER A 43 11.70 0.11 0.70
CA SER A 43 12.69 -0.08 -0.35
C SER A 43 12.11 -0.88 -1.52
N PRO A 44 12.34 -0.48 -2.79
CA PRO A 44 11.98 -1.28 -3.96
C PRO A 44 12.83 -2.55 -4.08
N ASP A 45 13.95 -2.64 -3.37
CA ASP A 45 14.86 -3.78 -3.41
C ASP A 45 14.69 -4.74 -2.21
N ASP A 46 13.86 -4.38 -1.23
CA ASP A 46 13.59 -5.19 -0.04
C ASP A 46 12.17 -5.77 -0.09
N ARG A 47 12.10 -7.07 -0.39
CA ARG A 47 10.85 -7.79 -0.56
C ARG A 47 10.08 -7.95 0.75
N ASP A 48 10.78 -8.14 1.87
CA ASP A 48 10.15 -8.32 3.17
C ASP A 48 9.58 -6.99 3.66
N ASP A 49 10.29 -5.88 3.40
CA ASP A 49 9.82 -4.53 3.65
C ASP A 49 8.54 -4.22 2.84
N GLN A 50 8.53 -4.55 1.55
CA GLN A 50 7.33 -4.44 0.70
C GLN A 50 6.16 -5.30 1.21
N TYR A 51 6.43 -6.51 1.72
CA TYR A 51 5.40 -7.36 2.29
C TYR A 51 4.83 -6.73 3.58
N SER A 52 5.66 -6.09 4.39
CA SER A 52 5.21 -5.36 5.58
C SER A 52 4.26 -4.21 5.22
N MET A 53 4.51 -3.48 4.13
CA MET A 53 3.59 -2.46 3.62
C MET A 53 2.24 -3.06 3.23
N SER A 54 2.23 -4.23 2.57
CA SER A 54 0.96 -4.89 2.20
C SER A 54 0.12 -5.29 3.43
N GLN A 55 0.75 -5.71 4.52
CA GLN A 55 0.07 -5.98 5.79
C GLN A 55 -0.49 -4.71 6.42
N CYS A 56 0.24 -3.60 6.31
CA CYS A 56 -0.22 -2.29 6.79
C CYS A 56 -1.46 -1.84 6.03
N ILE A 57 -1.43 -1.92 4.69
CA ILE A 57 -2.55 -1.59 3.82
C ILE A 57 -3.76 -2.45 4.18
N GLN A 58 -3.59 -3.77 4.23
CA GLN A 58 -4.64 -4.72 4.63
C GLN A 58 -5.30 -4.34 5.96
N TYR A 59 -4.51 -4.05 6.99
CA TYR A 59 -5.02 -3.71 8.31
C TYR A 59 -5.79 -2.39 8.32
N GLN A 60 -5.29 -1.38 7.61
CA GLN A 60 -5.90 -0.06 7.59
C GLN A 60 -7.16 -0.05 6.71
N LEU A 61 -7.13 -0.64 5.52
CA LEU A 61 -8.26 -0.63 4.58
C LEU A 61 -9.39 -1.58 5.01
N ASP A 62 -9.05 -2.76 5.52
CA ASP A 62 -10.07 -3.79 5.80
C ASP A 62 -10.36 -3.90 7.31
N GLY A 63 -9.65 -3.14 8.16
CA GLY A 63 -9.83 -3.14 9.60
C GLY A 63 -9.45 -4.45 10.29
N CYS A 64 -8.76 -5.34 9.59
CA CYS A 64 -8.37 -6.66 10.08
C CYS A 64 -7.01 -7.06 9.52
N ARG A 65 -6.33 -8.02 10.18
CA ARG A 65 -5.03 -8.52 9.72
C ARG A 65 -5.09 -9.14 8.30
N GLY A 66 -6.26 -9.58 7.86
CA GLY A 66 -6.45 -10.28 6.60
C GLY A 66 -5.87 -11.70 6.60
N THR A 67 -6.20 -12.45 5.57
CA THR A 67 -5.54 -13.73 5.28
C THR A 67 -4.33 -13.51 4.38
N ASN A 68 -3.44 -14.51 4.28
CA ASN A 68 -2.30 -14.44 3.38
C ASN A 68 -2.70 -14.13 1.92
N SER A 69 -3.86 -14.61 1.43
CA SER A 69 -4.28 -14.31 0.06
C SER A 69 -4.69 -12.85 -0.13
N MET A 70 -5.31 -12.24 0.89
CA MET A 70 -5.70 -10.83 0.86
C MET A 70 -4.47 -9.94 0.90
N ILE A 71 -3.54 -10.21 1.83
CA ILE A 71 -2.24 -9.52 1.92
C ILE A 71 -1.48 -9.64 0.58
N HIS A 72 -1.43 -10.84 -0.01
CA HIS A 72 -0.77 -11.04 -1.30
C HIS A 72 -1.43 -10.27 -2.46
N SER A 73 -2.72 -9.95 -2.35
CA SER A 73 -3.41 -9.14 -3.37
C SER A 73 -2.88 -7.71 -3.35
N TYR A 74 -2.70 -7.14 -2.17
CA TYR A 74 -2.06 -5.83 -1.99
C TYR A 74 -0.58 -5.85 -2.37
N PHE A 75 0.14 -6.91 -2.00
CA PHE A 75 1.55 -7.08 -2.32
C PHE A 75 1.83 -7.06 -3.83
N ARG A 76 0.97 -7.66 -4.65
CA ARG A 76 1.09 -7.61 -6.11
C ARG A 76 1.02 -6.19 -6.68
N PHE A 77 0.23 -5.31 -6.07
CA PHE A 77 0.20 -3.90 -6.48
C PHE A 77 1.48 -3.16 -6.12
N ILE A 78 2.11 -3.52 -5.00
CA ILE A 78 3.40 -2.97 -4.58
C ILE A 78 4.52 -3.45 -5.51
N GLU A 79 4.52 -4.74 -5.88
CA GLU A 79 5.52 -5.32 -6.81
C GLU A 79 5.53 -4.62 -8.18
N LEU A 80 4.40 -4.05 -8.64
CA LEU A 80 4.36 -3.21 -9.86
C LEU A 80 5.22 -1.96 -9.78
N PHE A 81 5.54 -1.50 -8.58
CA PHE A 81 6.42 -0.38 -8.33
C PHE A 81 7.81 -0.82 -7.90
N ALA A 82 8.11 -2.11 -7.74
CA ALA A 82 9.46 -2.59 -7.46
C ALA A 82 10.27 -2.82 -8.74
N ASP A 83 9.60 -3.24 -9.82
CA ASP A 83 10.15 -3.42 -11.19
C ASP A 83 10.50 -2.08 -11.88
#